data_AF-A0A7R9IY78-F1
#
_entry.id   AF-A0A7R9IY78-F1
#
_cell.length_a   1.000
_cell.length_b   1.000
_cell.length_c   1.000
_cell.angle_alpha   90.00
_cell.angle_beta   90.00
_cell.angle_gamma   90.00
#
_symmetry.space_group_name_H-M   'P 1'
#
loop_
_entity.id
_entity.type
_entity.pdbx_description
1 polymer ?
#
loop_
_entity_poly.entity_id
_entity_poly.type
_entity_poly.pdbx_seq_one_letter_code
_entity_poly.pdbx_strand_id
1 'polypeptide(L)'
;MRIDAIFPKVTKCTFHKFGPSGSIQNHEALCVMGLNVVNEKIYTVLWFWFAMVAVVTVLAFLWKLLGIVLLLCTKGGCYVAWVQRVLGVPAVLDQTYLYPLFRYCDLGDWLYLHLMANNMDSGMYTDFVKELLGVMGGDVSNMLRNK
;
A
#
# COMPACT_ATOMS: atom_id res chain seq x y z
N MET A 1 19.04 -25.56 -4.20
CA MET A 1 20.29 -25.36 -3.42
C MET A 1 19.89 -25.29 -1.95
N ARG A 2 20.12 -26.36 -1.17
CA ARG A 2 19.63 -26.45 0.22
C ARG A 2 20.64 -25.80 1.15
N ILE A 3 20.32 -24.62 1.69
CA ILE A 3 21.20 -23.82 2.57
C ILE A 3 21.56 -24.59 3.86
N ASP A 4 20.71 -25.55 4.27
CA ASP A 4 20.96 -26.44 5.41
C ASP A 4 22.21 -27.34 5.28
N ALA A 5 22.73 -27.51 4.05
CA ALA A 5 23.96 -28.27 3.82
C ALA A 5 25.24 -27.45 4.09
N ILE A 6 25.15 -26.11 4.01
CA ILE A 6 26.27 -25.18 4.21
C ILE A 6 26.27 -24.67 5.66
N PHE A 7 25.10 -24.61 6.32
CA PHE A 7 24.96 -24.24 7.74
C PHE A 7 24.06 -25.24 8.50
N PRO A 8 24.64 -26.34 9.03
CA PRO A 8 23.87 -27.35 9.75
C PRO A 8 23.33 -26.80 11.09
N LYS A 9 22.06 -27.08 11.39
CA LYS A 9 21.37 -26.68 12.63
C LYS A 9 22.03 -27.27 13.89
N VAL A 10 22.77 -28.38 13.73
CA VAL A 10 23.55 -29.07 14.76
C VAL A 10 24.93 -29.45 14.22
N THR A 11 25.99 -29.16 14.97
CA THR A 11 27.37 -29.56 14.66
C THR A 11 27.94 -30.42 15.79
N LYS A 12 28.75 -31.42 15.44
CA LYS A 12 29.49 -32.23 16.41
C LYS A 12 30.73 -31.45 16.83
N CYS A 13 30.79 -31.03 18.09
CA CYS A 13 31.94 -30.34 18.69
C CYS A 13 32.74 -31.34 19.52
N THR A 14 34.04 -31.49 19.23
CA THR A 14 34.94 -32.29 20.07
C THR A 14 35.71 -31.38 21.01
N PHE A 15 35.52 -31.58 22.31
CA PHE A 15 36.29 -30.89 23.35
C PHE A 15 37.38 -31.83 23.86
N HIS A 16 38.63 -31.43 23.69
CA HIS A 16 39.79 -32.16 24.19
C HIS A 16 40.14 -31.66 25.60
N LYS A 17 39.96 -32.51 26.61
CA LYS A 17 40.42 -32.23 27.98
C LYS A 17 41.54 -33.19 28.38
N PHE A 18 42.51 -32.66 29.12
CA PHE A 18 43.59 -33.44 29.70
C PHE A 18 43.14 -33.98 31.07
N GLY A 19 43.14 -35.30 31.24
CA GLY A 19 42.87 -35.93 32.53
C GLY A 19 44.06 -35.79 33.50
N PRO A 20 43.86 -36.07 34.81
CA PRO A 20 44.92 -35.97 35.84
C PRO A 20 46.11 -36.91 35.60
N SER A 21 45.95 -37.94 34.76
CA SER A 21 47.02 -38.86 34.32
C SER A 21 47.74 -38.42 33.03
N GLY A 22 47.45 -37.23 32.49
CA GLY A 22 48.02 -36.75 31.22
C GLY A 22 47.38 -37.35 29.96
N SER A 23 46.31 -38.14 30.10
CA SER A 23 45.62 -38.79 28.97
C SER A 23 44.63 -37.85 28.27
N ILE A 24 44.75 -37.84 26.94
CA ILE A 24 43.75 -37.60 25.87
C ILE A 24 42.27 -37.96 26.13
N GLN A 25 41.45 -37.20 26.88
CA GLN A 25 40.00 -37.50 26.93
C GLN A 25 39.21 -36.63 25.95
N ASN A 26 38.61 -37.28 24.96
CA ASN A 26 37.76 -36.66 23.93
C ASN A 26 36.30 -36.71 24.39
N HIS A 27 35.70 -35.55 24.66
CA HIS A 27 34.27 -35.45 24.92
C HIS A 27 33.55 -34.92 23.68
N GLU A 28 32.54 -35.65 23.24
CA GLU A 28 31.71 -35.28 22.10
C GLU A 28 30.45 -34.55 22.60
N ALA A 29 30.28 -33.31 22.18
CA ALA A 29 29.09 -32.51 22.47
C ALA A 29 28.37 -32.12 21.17
N LEU A 30 27.05 -32.04 21.22
CA LEU A 30 26.24 -31.53 20.13
C LEU A 30 26.03 -30.02 20.32
N CYS A 31 26.60 -29.22 19.43
CA CYS A 31 26.44 -27.77 19.40
C CYS A 31 25.25 -27.41 18.50
N VAL A 32 24.26 -26.69 19.03
CA VAL A 32 23.14 -26.17 18.22
C VAL A 32 23.51 -24.77 17.76
N MET A 33 23.52 -24.53 16.44
CA MET A 33 23.68 -23.18 15.90
C MET A 33 22.33 -22.46 16.02
N GLY A 34 22.05 -21.93 17.22
CA GLY A 34 20.75 -21.38 17.60
C GLY A 34 20.21 -20.32 16.62
N LEU A 35 21.11 -19.60 15.91
CA LEU A 35 20.74 -18.64 14.87
C LEU A 35 19.86 -19.26 13.77
N ASN A 36 20.15 -20.47 13.29
CA ASN A 36 19.41 -21.07 12.18
C ASN A 36 18.02 -21.57 12.63
N VAL A 37 17.90 -22.06 13.86
CA VAL A 37 16.62 -22.46 14.46
C VAL A 37 15.73 -21.24 14.71
N VAL A 38 16.29 -20.14 15.22
CA VAL A 38 15.54 -18.89 15.44
C VAL A 38 15.05 -18.32 14.11
N ASN A 39 15.90 -18.32 13.09
CA ASN A 39 15.56 -17.79 11.76
C ASN A 39 14.41 -18.58 11.11
N GLU A 40 14.40 -19.91 11.23
CA GLU A 40 13.32 -20.76 10.74
C GLU A 40 11.96 -20.40 11.39
N LYS A 41 11.95 -20.11 12.70
CA LYS A 41 10.71 -19.72 13.40
C LYS A 41 10.25 -18.32 13.04
N ILE A 42 11.16 -17.36 12.92
CA ILE A 42 10.84 -15.98 12.52
C ILE A 42 10.31 -15.93 11.09
N TYR A 43 10.97 -16.61 10.13
CA TYR A 43 10.51 -16.62 8.75
C TYR A 43 9.15 -17.28 8.59
N THR A 44 8.86 -18.32 9.36
CA THR A 44 7.55 -18.97 9.34
C THR A 44 6.45 -17.98 9.76
N VAL A 45 6.65 -17.23 10.86
CA VAL A 45 5.69 -16.22 11.34
C VAL A 45 5.56 -15.05 10.36
N LEU A 46 6.68 -14.53 9.85
CA LEU A 46 6.69 -13.44 8.88
C LEU A 46 5.99 -13.82 7.57
N TRP A 47 6.12 -15.07 7.13
CA TRP A 47 5.45 -15.54 5.92
C TRP A 47 3.93 -15.46 6.05
N PHE A 48 3.35 -15.91 7.17
CA PHE A 48 1.92 -15.78 7.42
C PHE A 48 1.48 -14.31 7.53
N TRP A 49 2.27 -13.48 8.20
CA TRP A 49 2.02 -12.04 8.30
C TRP A 49 2.00 -11.37 6.92
N PHE A 50 3.04 -11.57 6.11
CA PHE A 50 3.11 -10.99 4.77
C PHE A 50 2.04 -11.54 3.84
N ALA A 51 1.69 -12.83 3.95
CA ALA A 51 0.57 -13.39 3.19
C ALA A 51 -0.75 -12.69 3.53
N MET A 52 -1.04 -12.47 4.82
CA MET A 52 -2.23 -11.72 5.25
C MET A 52 -2.23 -10.28 4.72
N VAL A 53 -1.11 -9.56 4.90
CA VAL A 53 -0.97 -8.18 4.40
C VAL A 53 -1.12 -8.12 2.87
N ALA A 54 -0.55 -9.09 2.16
CA ALA A 54 -0.68 -9.18 0.70
C ALA A 54 -2.14 -9.38 0.28
N VAL A 55 -2.88 -10.27 0.93
CA VAL A 55 -4.31 -10.48 0.66
C VAL A 55 -5.13 -9.20 0.89
N VAL A 56 -4.92 -8.53 2.02
CA VAL A 56 -5.61 -7.27 2.33
C VAL A 56 -5.29 -6.19 1.28
N THR A 57 -4.01 -6.09 0.89
CA THR A 57 -3.56 -5.12 -0.12
C THR A 57 -4.18 -5.41 -1.49
N VAL A 58 -4.21 -6.68 -1.92
CA VAL A 58 -4.83 -7.09 -3.19
C VAL A 58 -6.33 -6.80 -3.19
N LEU A 59 -7.03 -7.13 -2.09
CA LEU A 59 -8.46 -6.82 -1.98
C LEU A 59 -8.74 -5.32 -2.04
N ALA A 60 -7.95 -4.51 -1.32
CA ALA A 60 -8.07 -3.05 -1.36
C ALA A 60 -7.78 -2.49 -2.77
N PHE A 61 -6.78 -3.04 -3.45
CA PHE A 61 -6.42 -2.66 -4.82
C PHE A 61 -7.53 -3.02 -5.81
N LEU A 62 -8.06 -4.24 -5.75
CA LEU A 62 -9.17 -4.68 -6.60
C LEU A 62 -10.43 -3.85 -6.37
N TRP A 63 -10.76 -3.54 -5.12
CA TRP A 63 -11.88 -2.68 -4.76
C TRP A 63 -11.74 -1.27 -5.38
N LYS A 64 -10.54 -0.67 -5.29
CA LYS A 64 -10.24 0.63 -5.91
C LYS A 64 -10.30 0.56 -7.44
N LEU A 65 -9.74 -0.49 -8.05
CA LEU A 65 -9.72 -0.66 -9.50
C LEU A 65 -11.13 -0.87 -10.07
N LEU A 66 -11.97 -1.67 -9.41
CA LEU A 66 -13.38 -1.82 -9.76
C LEU A 66 -14.12 -0.47 -9.70
N GLY A 67 -13.87 0.34 -8.67
CA GLY A 67 -14.43 1.70 -8.58
C GLY A 67 -13.99 2.62 -9.73
N ILE A 68 -12.74 2.53 -10.20
CA ILE A 68 -12.27 3.33 -11.34
C ILE A 68 -12.87 2.84 -12.67
N VAL A 69 -12.96 1.52 -12.87
CA VAL A 69 -13.56 0.95 -14.08
C VAL A 69 -15.05 1.31 -14.18
N LEU A 70 -15.78 1.20 -13.07
CA LEU A 70 -17.18 1.59 -13.01
C LEU A 70 -17.38 3.11 -13.18
N LEU A 71 -16.41 3.98 -12.81
CA LEU A 71 -16.41 5.43 -13.14
C LEU A 71 -16.37 5.67 -14.64
N LEU A 72 -15.52 4.93 -15.34
CA LEU A 72 -15.39 5.04 -16.79
C LEU A 72 -16.65 4.57 -17.52
N CYS A 73 -17.31 3.51 -17.01
CA CYS A 73 -18.50 2.95 -17.62
C CYS A 73 -19.80 3.72 -17.28
N THR A 74 -19.88 4.35 -16.11
CA THR A 74 -21.14 4.94 -15.61
C THR A 74 -21.10 6.47 -15.66
N LYS A 75 -21.67 7.06 -16.72
CA LYS A 75 -21.87 8.51 -16.86
C LYS A 75 -23.05 9.01 -16.01
N GLY A 76 -23.04 8.79 -14.70
CA GLY A 76 -24.15 9.17 -13.81
C GLY A 76 -23.69 9.82 -12.50
N GLY A 77 -24.24 10.98 -12.15
CA GLY A 77 -23.87 11.74 -10.95
C GLY A 77 -24.07 10.98 -9.62
N CYS A 78 -25.01 10.03 -9.55
CA CYS A 78 -25.20 9.17 -8.36
C CYS A 78 -24.02 8.22 -8.11
N TYR A 79 -23.32 7.80 -9.17
CA TYR A 79 -22.17 6.90 -9.07
C TYR A 79 -20.94 7.63 -8.50
N VAL A 80 -20.78 8.92 -8.83
CA VAL A 80 -19.75 9.80 -8.27
C VAL A 80 -19.88 9.93 -6.74
N ALA A 81 -21.09 10.10 -6.23
CA ALA A 81 -21.35 10.18 -4.79
C ALA A 81 -20.98 8.89 -4.03
N TRP A 82 -21.20 7.72 -4.65
CA TRP A 82 -20.83 6.43 -4.08
C TRP A 82 -19.31 6.21 -4.08
N VAL A 83 -18.65 6.55 -5.20
CA VAL A 83 -17.19 6.46 -5.34
C VAL A 83 -16.45 7.38 -4.38
N GLN A 84 -16.97 8.56 -4.08
CA GLN A 84 -16.38 9.45 -3.08
C GLN A 84 -16.28 8.77 -1.71
N ARG A 85 -17.34 8.08 -1.26
CA ARG A 85 -17.34 7.37 0.03
C ARG A 85 -16.42 6.15 0.03
N VAL A 86 -16.34 5.45 -1.10
CA VAL A 86 -15.54 4.23 -1.25
C VAL A 86 -14.04 4.54 -1.38
N LEU A 87 -13.67 5.61 -2.08
CA LEU A 87 -12.26 5.97 -2.29
C LEU A 87 -11.68 6.85 -1.18
N GLY A 88 -12.50 7.28 -0.21
CA GLY A 88 -12.08 8.11 0.91
C GLY A 88 -11.92 9.58 0.54
N VAL A 89 -12.63 10.06 -0.50
CA VAL A 89 -12.68 11.49 -0.79
C VAL A 89 -13.37 12.18 0.39
N PRO A 90 -12.79 13.24 0.98
CA PRO A 90 -13.47 13.99 2.02
C PRO A 90 -14.81 14.48 1.47
N ALA A 91 -15.90 14.15 2.18
CA ALA A 91 -17.30 14.49 1.84
C ALA A 91 -17.60 16.01 1.90
N VAL A 92 -16.55 16.83 1.86
CA VAL A 92 -16.57 18.26 2.15
C VAL A 92 -16.94 19.08 0.91
N LEU A 93 -16.80 18.50 -0.29
CA LEU A 93 -17.36 19.11 -1.50
C LEU A 93 -18.80 18.64 -1.76
N ASP A 94 -19.71 19.61 -1.78
CA ASP A 94 -21.11 19.41 -2.13
C ASP A 94 -21.26 18.91 -3.58
N GLN A 95 -22.26 18.05 -3.83
CA GLN A 95 -22.53 17.41 -5.14
C GLN A 95 -22.68 18.44 -6.28
N THR A 96 -23.11 19.64 -5.92
CA THR A 96 -23.30 20.80 -6.79
C THR A 96 -22.02 21.24 -7.51
N TYR A 97 -20.86 21.18 -6.86
CA TYR A 97 -19.58 21.63 -7.43
C TYR A 97 -18.83 20.53 -8.17
N LEU A 98 -19.13 19.27 -7.87
CA LEU A 98 -18.45 18.11 -8.46
C LEU A 98 -18.96 17.81 -9.87
N TYR A 99 -20.28 17.90 -10.09
CA TYR A 99 -20.89 17.63 -11.39
C TYR A 99 -20.27 18.43 -12.55
N PRO A 100 -20.05 19.76 -12.45
CA PRO A 100 -19.36 20.50 -13.49
C PRO A 100 -17.89 20.08 -13.61
N LEU A 101 -17.19 19.86 -12.49
CA LEU A 101 -15.78 19.48 -12.49
C LEU A 101 -15.52 18.18 -13.29
N PHE A 102 -16.34 17.14 -13.07
CA PHE A 102 -16.25 15.88 -13.81
C PHE A 102 -16.58 15.98 -15.29
N ARG A 103 -17.30 17.03 -15.70
CA ARG A 103 -17.64 17.27 -17.11
C ARG A 103 -16.49 17.92 -17.87
N TYR A 104 -15.62 18.65 -17.17
CA TYR A 104 -14.52 19.41 -17.76
C TYR A 104 -13.12 18.81 -17.50
N CYS A 105 -12.96 18.03 -16.43
CA CYS A 105 -11.69 17.39 -16.07
C CYS A 105 -11.58 15.97 -16.64
N ASP A 106 -10.39 15.65 -17.18
CA ASP A 106 -10.04 14.30 -17.58
C ASP A 106 -9.77 13.39 -16.35
N LEU A 107 -9.67 12.08 -16.56
CA LEU A 107 -9.41 11.11 -15.49
C LEU A 107 -8.10 11.41 -14.73
N GLY A 108 -7.11 11.99 -15.43
CA GLY A 108 -5.85 12.45 -14.83
C GLY A 108 -6.01 13.63 -13.89
N ASP A 109 -6.82 14.63 -14.28
CA ASP A 109 -7.08 15.82 -13.46
C ASP A 109 -7.87 15.46 -12.21
N TRP A 110 -8.86 14.57 -12.35
CA TRP A 110 -9.60 14.06 -11.20
C TRP A 110 -8.70 13.31 -10.22
N LEU A 111 -7.78 12.47 -10.72
CA LEU A 111 -6.82 11.75 -9.86
C LEU A 111 -5.87 12.72 -9.15
N TYR A 112 -5.41 13.76 -9.85
CA TYR A 112 -4.54 14.79 -9.28
C TYR A 112 -5.27 15.60 -8.19
N LEU A 113 -6.51 16.02 -8.45
CA LEU A 113 -7.36 16.70 -7.48
C LEU A 113 -7.67 15.81 -6.27
N HIS A 114 -7.84 14.51 -6.45
CA HIS A 114 -8.00 13.56 -5.36
C HIS A 114 -6.74 13.42 -4.51
N LEU A 115 -5.55 13.37 -5.15
CA LEU A 115 -4.28 13.33 -4.43
C LEU A 115 -4.08 14.59 -3.59
N MET A 116 -4.41 15.76 -4.15
CA MET A 116 -4.36 17.02 -3.40
C MET A 116 -5.35 17.03 -2.24
N ALA A 117 -6.57 16.53 -2.43
CA ALA A 117 -7.57 16.45 -1.36
C ALA A 117 -7.09 15.63 -0.14
N ASN A 118 -6.34 14.54 -0.37
CA ASN A 118 -5.82 13.71 0.72
C ASN A 118 -4.57 14.28 1.40
N ASN A 119 -3.85 15.19 0.74
CA ASN A 119 -2.64 15.81 1.27
C ASN A 119 -2.88 17.23 1.81
N MET A 120 -4.10 17.75 1.68
CA MET A 120 -4.46 19.14 2.00
C MET A 120 -5.52 19.18 3.11
N ASP A 121 -5.53 20.25 3.90
CA ASP A 121 -6.62 20.48 4.84
C ASP A 121 -7.94 20.65 4.09
N SER A 122 -8.99 20.05 4.66
CA SER A 122 -10.32 20.00 4.03
C SER A 122 -10.91 21.37 3.73
N GLY A 123 -10.67 22.38 4.58
CA GLY A 123 -11.14 23.74 4.35
C GLY A 123 -10.44 24.39 3.16
N MET A 124 -9.10 24.33 3.16
CA MET A 124 -8.27 24.90 2.10
C MET A 124 -8.53 24.26 0.73
N TYR A 125 -8.77 22.95 0.70
CA TYR A 125 -9.15 22.25 -0.53
C TYR A 125 -10.48 22.76 -1.11
N THR A 126 -11.46 23.06 -0.26
CA THR A 126 -12.76 23.55 -0.74
C THR A 126 -12.68 24.92 -1.39
N ASP A 127 -11.86 25.81 -0.82
CA ASP A 127 -11.69 27.16 -1.36
C ASP A 127 -10.89 27.12 -2.68
N PHE A 128 -9.87 26.26 -2.74
CA PHE A 128 -9.14 26.00 -3.98
C PHE A 128 -10.05 25.52 -5.13
N VAL A 129 -10.94 24.55 -4.88
CA VAL A 129 -11.83 24.03 -5.93
C VAL A 129 -12.87 25.07 -6.37
N LYS A 130 -13.37 25.92 -5.45
CA LYS A 130 -14.28 27.03 -5.81
C LYS A 130 -13.60 28.01 -6.77
N GLU A 131 -12.35 28.37 -6.49
CA GLU A 131 -11.58 29.29 -7.33
C GLU A 131 -11.26 28.68 -8.70
N LEU A 132 -10.88 27.39 -8.73
CA LEU A 132 -10.64 26.64 -9.96
C LEU A 132 -11.89 26.61 -10.87
N LEU A 133 -13.08 26.36 -10.30
CA LEU A 133 -14.35 26.39 -11.04
C LEU A 133 -14.67 27.78 -11.61
N GLY A 134 -14.32 28.84 -10.87
CA GLY A 134 -14.46 30.22 -11.32
C GLY A 134 -13.62 30.52 -12.57
N VAL A 135 -12.35 30.08 -12.57
CA VAL A 135 -11.43 30.26 -13.71
C VAL A 135 -11.90 29.46 -14.92
N MET A 136 -12.25 28.18 -14.75
CA MET A 136 -12.70 27.33 -15.85
C MET A 136 -13.99 27.83 -16.50
N GLY A 137 -14.94 28.39 -15.73
CA GLY A 137 -16.14 29.01 -16.27
C GLY A 137 -15.84 30.26 -17.12
N GLY A 138 -14.83 31.04 -16.73
CA GLY A 138 -14.35 32.20 -17.48
C GLY A 138 -13.68 31.82 -18.81
N ASP A 139 -12.81 30.82 -18.79
CA ASP A 139 -12.10 30.35 -19.99
C ASP A 139 -13.04 29.74 -21.03
N VAL A 140 -14.05 28.97 -20.60
CA VAL A 140 -15.07 28.42 -21.50
C VAL A 140 -15.89 29.54 -22.16
N SER A 141 -16.30 30.56 -21.38
CA SER A 141 -17.01 31.73 -21.92
C SER A 141 -16.16 32.51 -22.94
N ASN A 142 -14.84 32.62 -22.72
CA ASN A 142 -13.92 33.28 -23.65
C ASN A 142 -13.70 32.46 -24.93
N MET A 143 -13.65 31.13 -24.84
CA MET A 143 -13.58 30.25 -26.02
C MET A 143 -14.86 30.29 -26.87
N LEU A 144 -16.03 30.40 -26.24
CA LEU A 144 -17.31 30.53 -26.97
C LEU A 144 -17.50 31.91 -27.61
N ARG A 145 -16.84 32.96 -27.08
CA ARG A 145 -16.92 34.32 -27.61
C ARG A 145 -16.01 34.55 -28.83
N ASN A 146 -14.98 33.74 -29.00
CA ASN A 146 -13.99 33.85 -30.08
C ASN A 146 -14.26 32.90 -31.27
N LYS A 147 -15.49 32.39 -31.39
CA LYS A 147 -15.96 31.55 -32.50
C LYS A 147 -17.19 32.18 -33.13
#